data_AF-A0A2T4JNF6-F1
#
_entry.id   AF-A0A2T4JNF6-F1
#
_cell.length_a   1.000
_cell.length_b   1.000
_cell.length_c   1.000
_cell.angle_alpha   90.00
_cell.angle_beta   90.00
_cell.angle_gamma   90.00
#
_symmetry.space_group_name_H-M   'P 1'
#
loop_
_entity.id
_entity.type
_entity.pdbx_description
1 polymer ?
#
loop_
_entity_poly.entity_id
_entity_poly.type
_entity_poly.pdbx_seq_one_letter_code
_entity_poly.pdbx_strand_id
1 'polypeptide(L)'
;MIDVLYFAWVRERIGLPRERIETRAATVNDLVAELIAREDRYAAAFADTSSLRVALDQELAEFDAPLAGVREVAFFPPMTGG
;
A
#
# COMPACT_ATOMS: atom_id res chain seq x y z
N MET A 1 3.28 -13.23 -5.39
CA MET A 1 2.49 -12.27 -6.18
C MET A 1 1.32 -11.85 -5.30
N ILE A 2 1.11 -10.55 -5.15
CA ILE A 2 0.17 -9.96 -4.19
C ILE A 2 -0.70 -8.93 -4.93
N ASP A 3 -1.96 -8.82 -4.56
CA ASP A 3 -2.86 -7.79 -5.07
C ASP A 3 -2.71 -6.54 -4.18
N VAL A 4 -2.37 -5.40 -4.80
CA VAL A 4 -2.22 -4.12 -4.13
C VAL A 4 -3.37 -3.21 -4.54
N LEU A 5 -4.14 -2.74 -3.56
CA LEU A 5 -5.31 -1.90 -3.76
C LEU A 5 -5.04 -0.50 -3.21
N TYR A 6 -5.57 0.51 -3.92
CA TYR A 6 -5.42 1.91 -3.54
C TYR A 6 -6.80 2.57 -3.48
N PHE A 7 -7.03 3.37 -2.43
CA PHE A 7 -8.32 4.03 -2.20
C PHE A 7 -8.17 5.56 -2.06
N ALA A 8 -9.30 6.26 -2.22
CA ALA A 8 -9.40 7.71 -2.05
C ALA A 8 -8.28 8.49 -2.78
N TRP A 9 -7.67 9.47 -2.13
CA TRP A 9 -6.61 10.28 -2.74
C TRP A 9 -5.36 9.47 -3.10
N VAL A 10 -5.11 8.34 -2.43
CA VAL A 10 -3.97 7.45 -2.76
C VAL A 10 -4.15 6.91 -4.17
N ARG A 11 -5.35 6.40 -4.49
CA ARG A 11 -5.72 5.97 -5.84
C ARG A 11 -5.55 7.08 -6.86
N GLU A 12 -5.94 8.30 -6.53
CA GLU A 12 -5.84 9.45 -7.43
C GLU A 12 -4.38 9.81 -7.73
N ARG A 13 -3.49 9.74 -6.74
CA ARG A 13 -2.05 9.95 -6.93
C ARG A 13 -1.39 8.81 -7.73
N ILE A 14 -1.77 7.56 -7.47
CA ILE A 14 -1.22 6.39 -8.19
C ILE A 14 -1.80 6.29 -9.61
N GLY A 15 -3.04 6.74 -9.82
CA GLY A 15 -3.76 6.61 -11.10
C GLY A 15 -4.31 5.21 -11.38
N LEU A 16 -4.19 4.26 -10.43
CA LEU A 16 -4.70 2.89 -10.55
C LEU A 16 -5.51 2.52 -9.30
N PRO A 17 -6.66 1.83 -9.45
CA PRO A 17 -7.42 1.34 -8.30
C PRO A 17 -6.81 0.07 -7.68
N ARG A 18 -6.12 -0.72 -8.51
CA ARG A 18 -5.44 -1.95 -8.10
C ARG A 18 -4.35 -2.31 -9.09
N GLU A 19 -3.39 -3.09 -8.63
CA GLU A 19 -2.43 -3.78 -9.47
C GLU A 19 -1.94 -5.06 -8.81
N ARG A 20 -1.29 -5.92 -9.60
CA ARG A 20 -0.72 -7.17 -9.12
C ARG A 20 0.79 -7.08 -9.15
N ILE A 21 1.42 -7.25 -8.00
CA ILE A 21 2.86 -7.09 -7.83
C ILE A 21 3.51 -8.44 -7.57
N GLU A 22 4.58 -8.72 -8.28
CA GLU A 22 5.52 -9.77 -7.91
C GLU A 22 6.61 -9.13 -7.05
N THR A 23 6.65 -9.49 -5.77
CA THR A 23 7.52 -8.87 -4.76
C THR A 23 8.19 -9.95 -3.90
N ARG A 24 9.34 -9.59 -3.32
CA ARG A 24 10.03 -10.34 -2.26
C ARG A 24 10.09 -9.58 -0.94
N ALA A 25 9.33 -8.48 -0.83
CA ALA A 25 9.21 -7.69 0.38
C ALA A 25 8.83 -8.58 1.58
N ALA A 26 9.55 -8.42 2.69
CA ALA A 26 9.25 -9.15 3.92
C ALA A 26 8.14 -8.46 4.71
N THR A 27 8.09 -7.12 4.65
CA THR A 27 7.13 -6.28 5.37
C THR A 27 6.40 -5.30 4.44
N VAL A 28 5.35 -4.66 4.94
CA VAL A 28 4.65 -3.59 4.20
C VAL A 28 5.61 -2.45 3.85
N ASN A 29 6.51 -2.04 4.75
CA ASN A 29 7.52 -1.01 4.49
C ASN A 29 8.45 -1.39 3.33
N ASP A 30 8.87 -2.66 3.26
CA ASP A 30 9.70 -3.13 2.14
C ASP A 30 8.93 -3.06 0.82
N LEU A 31 7.63 -3.40 0.82
CA LEU A 31 6.77 -3.28 -0.35
C LEU A 31 6.60 -1.82 -0.78
N VAL A 32 6.41 -0.90 0.18
CA VAL A 32 6.34 0.53 -0.10
C VAL A 32 7.63 1.03 -0.73
N ALA A 33 8.79 0.63 -0.18
CA ALA A 33 10.09 1.00 -0.74
C ALA A 33 10.27 0.48 -2.18
N GLU A 34 9.83 -0.76 -2.46
CA GLU A 34 9.83 -1.36 -3.79
C GLU A 34 8.93 -0.58 -4.76
N LEU A 35 7.71 -0.19 -4.34
CA LEU A 35 6.80 0.61 -5.14
C LEU A 35 7.36 2.00 -5.45
N ILE A 36 7.90 2.69 -4.43
CA ILE A 36 8.53 4.01 -4.59
C ILE A 36 9.67 3.95 -5.61
N ALA A 37 10.48 2.89 -5.59
CA ALA A 37 11.60 2.73 -6.52
C ALA A 37 11.16 2.44 -7.97
N ARG A 38 9.90 2.06 -8.18
CA ARG A 38 9.38 1.65 -9.50
C ARG A 38 9.05 2.85 -10.38
N GLU A 39 8.31 3.83 -9.86
CA GLU A 39 7.84 5.02 -10.60
C GLU A 39 7.55 6.21 -9.66
N ASP A 40 7.73 7.44 -10.15
CA ASP A 40 7.58 8.68 -9.37
C ASP A 40 6.19 8.85 -8.73
N ARG A 41 5.13 8.30 -9.34
CA ARG A 41 3.76 8.36 -8.80
C ARG A 41 3.65 7.68 -7.44
N TYR A 42 4.40 6.60 -7.21
CA TYR A 42 4.42 5.92 -5.91
C TYR A 42 5.16 6.76 -4.87
N ALA A 43 6.27 7.40 -5.24
CA ALA A 43 6.98 8.32 -4.36
C ALA A 43 6.06 9.46 -3.87
N ALA A 44 5.24 10.03 -4.76
CA ALA A 44 4.29 11.08 -4.39
C ALA A 44 3.13 10.57 -3.51
N ALA A 45 2.67 9.34 -3.71
CA ALA A 45 1.61 8.74 -2.90
C ALA A 45 2.07 8.35 -1.49
N PHE A 46 3.31 7.85 -1.38
CA PHE A 46 3.89 7.34 -0.13
C PHE A 46 4.88 8.32 0.54
N ALA A 47 4.91 9.59 0.11
CA ALA A 47 5.79 10.61 0.68
C ALA A 47 5.59 10.82 2.20
N ASP A 48 4.38 10.59 2.69
CA ASP A 48 4.04 10.62 4.12
C ASP A 48 3.18 9.40 4.49
N THR A 49 3.83 8.31 4.91
CA THR A 49 3.15 7.08 5.35
C THR A 49 2.43 7.24 6.69
N SER A 50 2.75 8.25 7.50
CA SER A 50 2.03 8.51 8.76
C SER A 50 0.59 8.98 8.51
N SER A 51 0.35 9.57 7.34
CA SER A 51 -0.97 9.97 6.85
C SER A 51 -1.79 8.81 6.26
N LEU A 52 -1.27 7.58 6.28
CA LEU A 52 -1.87 6.41 5.67
C LEU A 52 -2.25 5.34 6.71
N ARG A 53 -3.10 4.43 6.25
CA ARG A 53 -3.44 3.17 6.88
C ARG A 53 -3.22 2.05 5.86
N VAL A 54 -2.92 0.87 6.39
CA VAL A 54 -2.76 -0.34 5.60
C VAL A 54 -3.67 -1.44 6.14
N ALA A 55 -4.20 -2.26 5.26
CA ALA A 55 -4.83 -3.52 5.62
C ALA A 55 -4.19 -4.68 4.87
N LEU A 56 -4.01 -5.80 5.56
CA LEU A 56 -3.53 -7.08 5.03
C LEU A 56 -4.70 -8.05 5.04
N ASP A 57 -5.06 -8.59 3.88
CA ASP A 57 -6.21 -9.50 3.74
C ASP A 57 -7.49 -8.97 4.43
N GLN A 58 -7.77 -7.67 4.25
CA GLN A 58 -8.93 -6.93 4.80
C GLN A 58 -8.89 -6.64 6.31
N GLU A 59 -7.79 -6.97 7.00
CA GLU A 59 -7.58 -6.62 8.41
C GLU A 59 -6.60 -5.47 8.55
N LEU A 60 -6.94 -4.45 9.36
CA LEU A 60 -6.04 -3.33 9.65
C LEU A 60 -4.72 -3.84 10.24
N ALA A 61 -3.62 -3.31 9.73
CA ALA A 61 -2.27 -3.71 10.13
C ALA A 61 -1.34 -2.50 10.23
N GLU A 62 -0.15 -2.75 10.75
CA GLU A 62 0.94 -1.77 10.82
C GLU A 62 1.87 -1.91 9.61
N PHE A 63 2.64 -0.86 9.31
CA PHE A 63 3.58 -0.85 8.18
C PHE A 63 4.80 -1.77 8.39
N ASP A 64 5.06 -2.26 9.60
CA ASP A 64 6.08 -3.26 9.89
C ASP A 64 5.54 -4.70 9.86
N ALA A 65 4.23 -4.88 9.62
CA ALA A 65 3.62 -6.20 9.59
C ALA A 65 4.20 -7.07 8.46
N PRO A 66 4.40 -8.39 8.72
CA PRO A 66 4.98 -9.30 7.75
C PRO A 66 4.00 -9.60 6.60
N LEU A 67 4.53 -9.74 5.38
CA LEU A 67 3.76 -10.09 4.19
C LEU A 67 3.75 -11.59 3.87
N ALA A 68 4.36 -12.42 4.72
CA ALA A 68 4.40 -13.86 4.53
C ALA A 68 2.98 -14.46 4.51
N GLY A 69 2.58 -14.99 3.35
CA GLY A 69 1.26 -15.59 3.16
C GLY A 69 0.12 -14.61 2.84
N VAL A 70 0.40 -13.30 2.86
CA VAL A 70 -0.58 -12.26 2.53
C VAL A 70 -0.89 -12.27 1.03
N ARG A 71 -2.17 -12.14 0.68
CA ARG A 71 -2.62 -12.14 -0.72
C ARG A 71 -3.04 -10.76 -1.18
N GLU A 72 -3.51 -9.92 -0.26
CA GLU A 72 -3.97 -8.57 -0.53
C GLU A 72 -3.36 -7.54 0.43
N VAL A 73 -2.91 -6.42 -0.12
CA VAL A 73 -2.50 -5.22 0.64
C VAL A 73 -3.33 -4.04 0.15
N ALA A 74 -3.97 -3.33 1.06
CA ALA A 74 -4.75 -2.14 0.76
C ALA A 74 -4.14 -0.91 1.41
N PHE A 75 -3.89 0.15 0.63
CA PHE A 75 -3.46 1.46 1.13
C PHE A 75 -4.57 2.49 1.02
N PHE A 76 -4.86 3.18 2.12
CA PHE A 76 -5.94 4.15 2.20
C PHE A 76 -5.64 5.20 3.27
N PRO A 77 -6.16 6.43 3.15
CA PRO A 77 -6.04 7.41 4.22
C PRO A 77 -6.96 7.07 5.40
N PRO A 78 -6.76 7.69 6.58
CA PRO A 78 -7.71 7.62 7.67
C PRO A 78 -9.12 7.93 7.17
N MET A 79 -10.06 7.05 7.48
CA MET A 79 -11.47 7.28 7.20
C MET A 79 -11.91 8.47 8.05
N THR A 80 -12.23 9.60 7.42
CA THR A 80 -12.96 10.67 8.10
C THR A 80 -14.37 10.16 8.32
N GLY A 81 -14.72 9.87 9.58
CA GLY A 81 -16.06 9.42 9.93
C GLY A 81 -17.12 10.37 9.41
N GLY A 82 -18.15 9.81 8.77
CA GLY A 82 -19.46 10.44 8.60
C GLY A 82 -20.39 9.99 9.71
#